data_AF-A0AB38DX42-F1
#
_entry.id   AF-A0AB38DX42-F1
#
_cell.length_a   1.000
_cell.length_b   1.000
_cell.length_c   1.000
_cell.angle_alpha   90.00
_cell.angle_beta   90.00
_cell.angle_gamma   90.00
#
_symmetry.space_group_name_H-M   'P 1'
#
loop_
_entity.id
_entity.type
_entity.pdbx_description
1 polymer ?
#
loop_
_entity_poly.entity_id
_entity_poly.type
_entity_poly.pdbx_seq_one_letter_code
_entity_poly.pdbx_strand_id
1 'polypeptide(L)'
;MEGHPPSAADVRSEQDKGAAIADRAADEASRRAAPNAVVLGDYPPLPQGPALTSGVLVEAIVRMAKSFETRADMAPMHVAQVSGLKVAPDSQGRRTGLQGALVAGRYEFAVWKPYARHAGHTIELTVQPSEACELSFKSLHDPLVAAGFGVTKSAVGFKPRVYFERALSEGLGLYVVVSTDKHDDPRCVSRVRLEIEPRDG
;
A
#
# COMPACT_ATOMS: atom_id res chain seq x y z
N MET A 1 -38.65 13.03 -40.02
CA MET A 1 -37.91 11.85 -39.50
C MET A 1 -37.93 11.98 -37.99
N GLU A 2 -38.95 11.41 -37.35
CA GLU A 2 -39.18 11.55 -35.90
C GLU A 2 -38.32 10.55 -35.13
N GLY A 3 -37.38 11.04 -34.33
CA GLY A 3 -36.59 10.21 -33.42
C GLY A 3 -37.40 9.93 -32.16
N HIS A 4 -37.84 8.69 -31.97
CA HIS A 4 -38.39 8.25 -30.69
C HIS A 4 -37.29 8.22 -29.61
N PRO A 5 -37.54 8.71 -28.39
CA PRO A 5 -36.61 8.53 -27.28
C PRO A 5 -36.45 7.04 -26.96
N PRO A 6 -35.23 6.58 -26.63
CA PRO A 6 -34.99 5.16 -26.36
C PRO A 6 -35.84 4.68 -25.18
N SER A 7 -36.46 3.51 -25.33
CA SER A 7 -37.23 2.91 -24.25
C SER A 7 -36.30 2.42 -23.14
N ALA A 8 -36.85 2.19 -21.93
CA ALA A 8 -36.06 1.65 -20.83
C ALA A 8 -35.44 0.27 -21.14
N ALA A 9 -36.03 -0.49 -22.06
CA ALA A 9 -35.48 -1.76 -22.54
C ALA A 9 -34.26 -1.55 -23.45
N ASP A 10 -34.29 -0.51 -24.29
CA ASP A 10 -33.16 -0.14 -25.15
C ASP A 10 -31.97 0.33 -24.30
N VAL A 11 -32.23 1.13 -23.26
CA VAL A 11 -31.19 1.57 -22.31
C VAL A 11 -30.55 0.40 -21.57
N ARG A 12 -31.35 -0.56 -21.10
CA ARG A 12 -30.84 -1.79 -20.45
C ARG A 12 -30.01 -2.64 -21.41
N SER A 13 -30.48 -2.79 -22.65
CA SER A 13 -29.74 -3.56 -23.67
C SER A 13 -28.37 -2.93 -23.98
N GLU A 14 -28.29 -1.60 -24.07
CA GLU A 14 -27.01 -0.92 -24.28
C GLU A 14 -26.10 -0.97 -23.04
N GLN A 15 -26.66 -0.94 -21.83
CA GLN A 15 -25.89 -1.14 -20.59
C GLN A 15 -25.33 -2.58 -20.50
N ASP A 16 -26.12 -3.59 -20.83
CA ASP A 16 -25.70 -4.99 -20.83
C ASP A 16 -24.59 -5.23 -21.87
N LYS A 17 -24.67 -4.59 -23.04
CA LYS A 17 -23.58 -4.59 -24.03
C LYS A 17 -22.33 -3.92 -23.47
N GLY A 18 -22.47 -2.78 -22.79
CA GLY A 18 -21.36 -2.08 -22.12
C GLY A 18 -20.69 -2.94 -21.06
N ALA A 19 -21.48 -3.61 -20.21
CA ALA A 19 -21.00 -4.54 -19.18
C ALA A 19 -20.27 -5.73 -19.80
N ALA A 20 -20.82 -6.35 -20.85
CA ALA A 20 -20.17 -7.47 -21.53
C ALA A 20 -18.84 -7.07 -22.21
N ILE A 21 -18.75 -5.84 -22.72
CA ILE A 21 -17.50 -5.30 -23.27
C ILE A 21 -16.49 -5.04 -22.14
N ALA A 22 -16.93 -4.48 -21.01
CA ALA A 22 -16.09 -4.28 -19.84
C ALA A 22 -15.57 -5.60 -19.26
N ASP A 23 -16.43 -6.62 -19.15
CA ASP A 23 -16.06 -7.96 -18.72
C ASP A 23 -15.06 -8.59 -19.67
N ARG A 24 -15.28 -8.49 -20.99
CA ARG A 24 -14.32 -8.97 -22.00
C ARG A 24 -12.99 -8.23 -21.91
N ALA A 25 -13.00 -6.92 -21.68
CA ALA A 25 -11.79 -6.13 -21.50
C ALA A 25 -11.07 -6.49 -20.19
N ALA A 26 -11.80 -6.78 -19.11
CA ALA A 26 -11.24 -7.25 -17.85
C ALA A 26 -10.65 -8.66 -17.98
N ASP A 27 -11.32 -9.56 -18.71
CA ASP A 27 -10.84 -10.89 -19.07
C ASP A 27 -9.59 -10.82 -19.93
N GLU A 28 -9.58 -9.94 -20.94
CA GLU A 28 -8.44 -9.76 -21.83
C GLU A 28 -7.28 -9.07 -21.11
N ALA A 29 -7.54 -8.12 -20.21
CA ALA A 29 -6.54 -7.55 -19.31
C ALA A 29 -5.99 -8.61 -18.34
N SER A 30 -6.83 -9.52 -17.85
CA SER A 30 -6.41 -10.65 -17.01
C SER A 30 -5.58 -11.67 -17.79
N ARG A 31 -5.87 -11.89 -19.07
CA ARG A 31 -5.08 -12.77 -19.97
C ARG A 31 -3.79 -12.11 -20.47
N ARG A 32 -3.79 -10.77 -20.61
CA ARG A 32 -2.61 -9.95 -20.95
C ARG A 32 -1.76 -9.58 -19.75
N ALA A 33 -2.26 -9.80 -18.53
CA ALA A 33 -1.43 -9.84 -17.34
C ALA A 33 -0.45 -11.01 -17.53
N ALA A 34 0.73 -10.66 -18.05
CA ALA A 34 1.92 -11.49 -18.02
C ALA A 34 2.06 -12.16 -16.63
N PRO A 35 2.82 -13.26 -16.49
CA PRO A 35 3.08 -13.92 -15.19
C PRO A 35 3.80 -13.04 -14.14
N ASN A 36 3.90 -11.73 -14.38
CA ASN A 36 4.54 -10.71 -13.58
C ASN A 36 3.61 -10.05 -12.55
N ALA A 37 2.41 -10.59 -12.31
CA ALA A 37 1.77 -10.38 -11.02
C ALA A 37 2.69 -11.06 -9.99
N VAL A 38 3.55 -10.28 -9.33
CA VAL A 38 4.43 -10.84 -8.32
C VAL A 38 3.55 -11.39 -7.21
N VAL A 39 3.44 -12.71 -7.20
CA VAL A 39 2.76 -13.46 -6.14
C VAL A 39 3.42 -13.05 -4.83
N LEU A 40 2.61 -12.55 -3.90
CA LEU A 40 2.98 -12.20 -2.55
C LEU A 40 3.35 -13.51 -1.80
N GLY A 41 4.52 -14.08 -2.10
CA GLY A 41 4.91 -15.41 -1.63
C GLY A 41 6.31 -15.89 -2.02
N ASP A 42 6.87 -15.42 -3.15
CA ASP A 42 8.14 -15.96 -3.69
C ASP A 42 9.34 -15.01 -3.60
N TYR A 43 9.28 -14.01 -2.73
CA TYR A 43 10.45 -13.18 -2.53
C TYR A 43 11.47 -13.87 -1.62
N PRO A 44 12.77 -13.83 -1.96
CA PRO A 44 13.79 -14.28 -1.04
C PRO A 44 13.73 -13.53 0.29
N PRO A 45 14.09 -14.16 1.41
CA PRO A 45 14.15 -13.49 2.71
C PRO A 45 15.02 -12.24 2.65
N LEU A 46 14.60 -11.17 3.31
CA LEU A 46 15.42 -9.97 3.46
C LEU A 46 16.61 -10.24 4.40
N PRO A 47 17.71 -9.47 4.29
CA PRO A 47 18.82 -9.57 5.22
C PRO A 47 18.38 -9.37 6.69
N GLN A 48 19.05 -10.06 7.61
CA GLN A 48 18.79 -9.91 9.05
C GLN A 48 19.28 -8.54 9.53
N GLY A 49 18.38 -7.81 10.17
CA GLY A 49 18.61 -6.53 10.83
C GLY A 49 18.68 -6.67 12.36
N PRO A 50 18.86 -5.54 13.07
CA PRO A 50 18.86 -5.54 14.53
C PRO A 50 17.47 -5.88 15.09
N ALA A 51 17.41 -6.26 16.36
CA ALA A 51 16.15 -6.20 17.10
C ALA A 51 15.72 -4.73 17.23
N LEU A 52 14.46 -4.44 16.93
CA LEU A 52 13.89 -3.10 17.01
C LEU A 52 12.71 -3.06 17.97
N THR A 53 12.34 -1.85 18.38
CA THR A 53 11.07 -1.60 19.06
C THR A 53 10.01 -1.16 18.05
N SER A 54 8.74 -1.37 18.38
CA SER A 54 7.62 -0.84 17.60
C SER A 54 7.70 0.68 17.44
N GLY A 55 8.17 1.40 18.46
CA GLY A 55 8.39 2.85 18.40
C GLY A 55 9.34 3.29 17.29
N VAL A 56 10.46 2.58 17.09
CA VAL A 56 11.43 2.90 16.02
C VAL A 56 10.78 2.72 14.64
N LEU A 57 10.00 1.65 14.46
CA LEU A 57 9.29 1.40 13.20
C LEU A 57 8.22 2.44 12.92
N VAL A 58 7.45 2.82 13.93
CA VAL A 58 6.42 3.88 13.84
C VAL A 58 7.07 5.21 13.46
N GLU A 59 8.17 5.58 14.13
CA GLU A 59 8.89 6.81 13.83
C GLU A 59 9.40 6.83 12.38
N ALA A 60 9.99 5.72 11.91
CA ALA A 60 10.45 5.60 10.53
C ALA A 60 9.31 5.82 9.52
N ILE A 61 8.16 5.17 9.73
CA ILE A 61 6.98 5.30 8.86
C ILE A 61 6.46 6.74 8.86
N VAL A 62 6.27 7.33 10.04
CA VAL A 62 5.74 8.70 10.18
C VAL A 62 6.69 9.72 9.56
N ARG A 63 8.00 9.54 9.74
CA ARG A 63 9.01 10.43 9.17
C ARG A 63 8.98 10.39 7.64
N MET A 64 8.97 9.21 7.04
CA MET A 64 8.83 9.06 5.59
C MET A 64 7.51 9.66 5.07
N ALA A 65 6.39 9.37 5.75
CA ALA A 65 5.09 9.90 5.34
C ALA A 65 5.02 11.43 5.36
N LYS A 66 5.74 12.07 6.30
CA LYS A 66 5.82 13.53 6.40
C LYS A 66 6.78 14.16 5.39
N SER A 67 7.82 13.44 4.95
CA SER A 67 8.89 14.00 4.14
C SER A 67 8.78 13.72 2.65
N PHE A 68 8.10 12.64 2.24
CA PHE A 68 8.06 12.25 0.83
C PHE A 68 7.02 13.06 0.07
N GLU A 69 7.46 13.60 -1.06
CA GLU A 69 6.68 14.48 -1.94
C GLU A 69 6.69 13.98 -3.39
N THR A 70 7.64 13.11 -3.75
CA THR A 70 7.80 12.56 -5.10
C THR A 70 8.02 11.05 -5.10
N ARG A 71 7.73 10.39 -6.22
CA ARG A 71 8.02 8.95 -6.39
C ARG A 71 9.51 8.61 -6.21
N ALA A 72 10.41 9.56 -6.49
CA ALA A 72 11.85 9.37 -6.34
C ALA A 72 12.27 9.24 -4.87
N ASP A 73 11.53 9.88 -3.95
CA ASP A 73 11.80 9.80 -2.51
C ASP A 73 11.61 8.37 -1.97
N MET A 74 10.81 7.55 -2.65
CA MET A 74 10.59 6.16 -2.27
C MET A 74 11.71 5.22 -2.72
N ALA A 75 12.75 5.72 -3.40
CA ALA A 75 13.89 4.91 -3.79
C ALA A 75 14.63 4.34 -2.56
N PRO A 76 15.17 3.10 -2.62
CA PRO A 76 15.74 2.44 -1.46
C PRO A 76 16.81 3.25 -0.70
N MET A 77 17.66 3.98 -1.42
CA MET A 77 18.71 4.82 -0.81
C MET A 77 18.12 5.97 0.02
N HIS A 78 17.10 6.65 -0.51
CA HIS A 78 16.45 7.76 0.20
C HIS A 78 15.60 7.25 1.37
N VAL A 79 14.93 6.11 1.19
CA VAL A 79 14.23 5.41 2.28
C VAL A 79 15.18 5.07 3.42
N ALA A 80 16.38 4.54 3.13
CA ALA A 80 17.38 4.24 4.15
C ALA A 80 17.79 5.50 4.93
N GLN A 81 18.03 6.60 4.21
CA GLN A 81 18.43 7.88 4.78
C GLN A 81 17.37 8.46 5.71
N VAL A 82 16.11 8.50 5.25
CA VAL A 82 15.01 9.11 6.01
C VAL A 82 14.61 8.23 7.19
N SER A 83 14.41 6.92 6.96
CA SER A 83 14.00 5.99 8.03
C SER A 83 15.10 5.78 9.08
N GLY A 84 16.37 6.00 8.74
CA GLY A 84 17.51 5.61 9.58
C GLY A 84 17.76 4.10 9.62
N LEU A 85 17.05 3.32 8.79
CA LEU A 85 17.20 1.87 8.72
C LEU A 85 18.26 1.49 7.68
N LYS A 86 19.18 0.61 8.09
CA LYS A 86 20.15 0.01 7.16
C LYS A 86 19.46 -1.06 6.33
N VAL A 87 19.04 -0.70 5.14
CA VAL A 87 18.42 -1.61 4.16
C VAL A 87 19.47 -2.18 3.22
N ALA A 88 19.31 -3.44 2.82
CA ALA A 88 20.16 -4.12 1.86
C ALA A 88 19.32 -4.96 0.89
N PRO A 89 19.80 -5.20 -0.35
CA PRO A 89 19.07 -6.02 -1.30
C PRO A 89 18.89 -7.46 -0.77
N ASP A 90 17.78 -8.10 -1.13
CA ASP A 90 17.64 -9.55 -1.01
C ASP A 90 18.60 -10.29 -1.96
N SER A 91 18.67 -11.61 -1.84
CA SER A 91 19.61 -12.44 -2.63
C SER A 91 19.36 -12.41 -4.15
N GLN A 92 18.23 -11.88 -4.60
CA GLN A 92 17.89 -11.74 -6.02
C GLN A 92 17.81 -10.27 -6.46
N GLY A 93 18.09 -9.30 -5.57
CA GLY A 93 17.93 -7.87 -5.83
C GLY A 93 16.49 -7.45 -6.14
N ARG A 94 15.48 -8.25 -5.78
CA ARG A 94 14.07 -7.97 -6.09
C ARG A 94 13.44 -7.02 -5.09
N ARG A 95 13.91 -7.04 -3.85
CA ARG A 95 13.54 -6.13 -2.76
C ARG A 95 14.80 -5.61 -2.10
N THR A 96 14.70 -4.45 -1.48
CA THR A 96 15.74 -3.89 -0.61
C THR A 96 15.13 -3.58 0.74
N GLY A 97 15.73 -4.06 1.82
CA GLY A 97 15.10 -3.99 3.12
C GLY A 97 15.86 -4.75 4.20
N LEU A 98 15.15 -5.14 5.24
CA LEU A 98 15.65 -5.90 6.38
C LEU A 98 14.48 -6.57 7.11
N GLN A 99 14.79 -7.63 7.85
CA GLN A 99 13.86 -8.26 8.79
C GLN A 99 14.55 -8.47 10.14
N GLY A 100 13.80 -8.50 11.23
CA GLY A 100 14.38 -8.66 12.56
C GLY A 100 13.34 -8.94 13.63
N ALA A 101 13.80 -9.03 14.89
CA ALA A 101 12.93 -9.29 16.03
C ALA A 101 12.27 -8.01 16.56
N LEU A 102 11.06 -8.18 17.10
CA LEU A 102 10.36 -7.28 18.01
C LEU A 102 10.23 -7.97 19.39
N VAL A 103 9.61 -7.31 20.35
CA VAL A 103 9.48 -7.83 21.73
C VAL A 103 8.70 -9.16 21.76
N ALA A 104 7.57 -9.22 21.06
CA ALA A 104 6.65 -10.35 20.98
C ALA A 104 6.42 -10.80 19.53
N GLY A 105 7.37 -10.54 18.64
CA GLY A 105 7.24 -10.88 17.23
C GLY A 105 8.47 -10.61 16.38
N ARG A 106 8.23 -10.43 15.09
CA ARG A 106 9.21 -10.08 14.09
C ARG A 106 8.64 -9.03 13.14
N TYR A 107 9.53 -8.28 12.51
CA TYR A 107 9.18 -7.34 11.48
C TYR A 107 9.91 -7.68 10.18
N GLU A 108 9.29 -7.32 9.07
CA GLU A 108 9.91 -7.25 7.75
C GLU A 108 9.63 -5.86 7.17
N PHE A 109 10.68 -5.14 6.79
CA PHE A 109 10.60 -3.83 6.15
C PHE A 109 11.22 -3.92 4.77
N ALA A 110 10.43 -3.68 3.72
CA ALA A 110 10.83 -3.87 2.33
C ALA A 110 10.51 -2.64 1.47
N VAL A 111 11.41 -2.35 0.53
CA VAL A 111 11.25 -1.39 -0.56
C VAL A 111 11.38 -2.15 -1.87
N TRP A 112 10.38 -2.04 -2.74
CA TRP A 112 10.34 -2.83 -3.97
C TRP A 112 9.46 -2.15 -5.02
N LYS A 113 9.59 -2.59 -6.27
CA LYS A 113 8.68 -2.15 -7.34
C LYS A 113 7.57 -3.19 -7.54
N PRO A 114 6.28 -2.79 -7.57
CA PRO A 114 5.17 -3.67 -7.91
C PRO A 114 5.39 -4.51 -9.18
N TYR A 115 5.97 -3.88 -10.19
CA TYR A 115 6.42 -4.51 -11.43
C TYR A 115 7.57 -3.69 -12.04
N ALA A 116 8.33 -4.28 -12.97
CA ALA A 116 9.57 -3.71 -13.47
C ALA A 116 9.44 -2.27 -14.02
N ARG A 117 8.32 -1.97 -14.70
CA ARG A 117 8.02 -0.65 -15.29
C ARG A 117 7.28 0.31 -14.35
N HIS A 118 7.08 -0.05 -13.09
CA HIS A 118 6.41 0.82 -12.14
C HIS A 118 7.23 2.09 -11.90
N ALA A 119 6.56 3.25 -11.91
CA ALA A 119 7.21 4.56 -11.86
C ALA A 119 7.84 4.85 -10.49
N GLY A 120 7.20 4.40 -9.41
CA GLY A 120 7.68 4.53 -8.04
C GLY A 120 8.12 3.20 -7.41
N HIS A 121 8.44 3.26 -6.13
CA HIS A 121 8.59 2.09 -5.28
C HIS A 121 7.43 2.05 -4.29
N THR A 122 7.14 0.85 -3.81
CA THR A 122 6.28 0.59 -2.67
C THR A 122 7.16 0.29 -1.46
N ILE A 123 6.79 0.85 -0.32
CA ILE A 123 7.41 0.53 0.96
C ILE A 123 6.39 -0.26 1.77
N GLU A 124 6.79 -1.39 2.32
CA GLU A 124 5.94 -2.23 3.14
C GLU A 124 6.64 -2.61 4.45
N LEU A 125 5.95 -2.37 5.56
CA LEU A 125 6.28 -2.91 6.87
C LEU A 125 5.24 -3.98 7.20
N THR A 126 5.67 -5.21 7.45
CA THR A 126 4.84 -6.29 7.96
C THR A 126 5.32 -6.70 9.36
N VAL A 127 4.39 -6.92 10.29
CA VAL A 127 4.67 -7.41 11.64
C VAL A 127 3.91 -8.71 11.88
N GLN A 128 4.61 -9.69 12.44
CA GLN A 128 4.08 -11.02 12.72
C GLN A 128 4.52 -11.52 14.10
N PRO A 129 3.70 -12.28 14.83
CA PRO A 129 2.30 -12.59 14.51
C PRO A 129 1.40 -11.36 14.68
N SER A 130 0.32 -11.25 13.90
CA SER A 130 -0.60 -10.10 13.97
C SER A 130 -1.29 -9.99 15.33
N GLU A 131 -1.47 -11.13 16.00
CA GLU A 131 -2.18 -11.26 17.27
C GLU A 131 -1.38 -10.70 18.44
N ALA A 132 -0.07 -10.50 18.29
CA ALA A 132 0.80 -9.91 19.32
C ALA A 132 0.55 -8.40 19.54
N CYS A 133 -0.18 -7.73 18.63
CA CYS A 133 -0.51 -6.31 18.72
C CYS A 133 0.70 -5.39 18.98
N GLU A 134 1.87 -5.74 18.43
CA GLU A 134 3.13 -5.00 18.60
C GLU A 134 3.07 -3.54 18.13
N LEU A 135 2.35 -3.30 17.02
CA LEU A 135 2.13 -1.95 16.48
C LEU A 135 0.72 -1.46 16.85
N SER A 136 0.67 -0.38 17.64
CA SER A 136 -0.58 0.29 17.96
C SER A 136 -1.08 1.14 16.79
N PHE A 137 -2.35 0.99 16.42
CA PHE A 137 -2.98 1.82 15.40
C PHE A 137 -2.90 3.32 15.75
N LYS A 138 -3.15 3.69 17.01
CA LYS A 138 -3.12 5.09 17.47
C LYS A 138 -1.76 5.75 17.23
N SER A 139 -0.67 4.99 17.39
CA SER A 139 0.69 5.49 17.22
C SER A 139 1.02 5.90 15.78
N LEU A 140 0.32 5.34 14.79
CA LEU A 140 0.40 5.77 13.39
C LEU A 140 -0.67 6.81 13.06
N HIS A 141 -1.89 6.60 13.53
CA HIS A 141 -3.05 7.44 13.23
C HIS A 141 -2.82 8.90 13.63
N ASP A 142 -2.54 9.16 14.90
CA ASP A 142 -2.47 10.52 15.43
C ASP A 142 -1.41 11.39 14.72
N PRO A 143 -0.16 10.93 14.53
CA PRO A 143 0.84 11.74 13.85
C PRO A 143 0.59 11.91 12.34
N LEU A 144 -0.12 10.98 11.69
CA LEU A 144 -0.51 11.12 10.28
C LEU A 144 -1.65 12.14 10.12
N VAL A 145 -2.67 12.08 10.98
CA VAL A 145 -3.74 13.09 11.00
C VAL A 145 -3.18 14.47 11.34
N ALA A 146 -2.28 14.57 12.32
CA ALA A 146 -1.61 15.82 12.64
C ALA A 146 -0.74 16.36 11.49
N ALA A 147 -0.31 15.49 10.57
CA ALA A 147 0.40 15.86 9.35
C ALA A 147 -0.53 16.25 8.18
N GLY A 148 -1.85 16.31 8.42
CA GLY A 148 -2.83 16.73 7.41
C GLY A 148 -3.29 15.63 6.46
N PHE A 149 -3.06 14.35 6.80
CA PHE A 149 -3.62 13.24 6.01
C PHE A 149 -5.14 13.14 6.23
N GLY A 150 -5.89 13.01 5.14
CA GLY A 150 -7.26 12.54 5.16
C GLY A 150 -7.32 11.06 5.54
N VAL A 151 -8.43 10.61 6.12
CA VAL A 151 -8.59 9.23 6.61
C VAL A 151 -9.86 8.61 6.06
N THR A 152 -9.74 7.44 5.44
CA THR A 152 -10.88 6.60 5.03
C THR A 152 -10.66 5.16 5.50
N LYS A 153 -11.74 4.37 5.51
CA LYS A 153 -11.70 2.96 5.92
C LYS A 153 -12.23 2.09 4.80
N SER A 154 -11.76 0.83 4.73
CA SER A 154 -12.39 -0.14 3.83
C SER A 154 -13.84 -0.38 4.23
N ALA A 155 -14.68 -0.70 3.25
CA ALA A 155 -16.08 -1.03 3.50
C ALA A 155 -16.22 -2.34 4.30
N VAL A 156 -17.31 -2.44 5.06
CA VAL A 156 -17.69 -3.66 5.78
C VAL A 156 -17.79 -4.82 4.79
N GLY A 157 -17.28 -6.00 5.19
CA GLY A 157 -17.19 -7.19 4.32
C GLY A 157 -15.85 -7.36 3.62
N PHE A 158 -15.00 -6.33 3.58
CA PHE A 158 -13.61 -6.43 3.11
C PHE A 158 -12.64 -6.64 4.29
N LYS A 159 -11.36 -6.89 4.00
CA LYS A 159 -10.33 -6.93 5.05
C LYS A 159 -10.23 -5.56 5.75
N PRO A 160 -10.12 -5.50 7.10
CA PRO A 160 -10.01 -4.24 7.82
C PRO A 160 -8.76 -3.45 7.41
N ARG A 161 -8.98 -2.28 6.81
CA ARG A 161 -7.92 -1.37 6.38
C ARG A 161 -8.32 0.07 6.66
N VAL A 162 -7.33 0.85 7.03
CA VAL A 162 -7.42 2.31 7.13
C VAL A 162 -6.47 2.90 6.11
N TYR A 163 -6.96 3.86 5.34
CA TYR A 163 -6.21 4.56 4.30
C TYR A 163 -6.00 5.98 4.77
N PHE A 164 -4.75 6.42 4.79
CA PHE A 164 -4.38 7.80 4.98
C PHE A 164 -3.92 8.35 3.64
N GLU A 165 -4.42 9.51 3.23
CA GLU A 165 -4.01 10.14 1.99
C GLU A 165 -3.66 11.61 2.16
N ARG A 166 -2.66 12.08 1.42
CA ARG A 166 -2.30 13.49 1.33
C ARG A 166 -2.05 13.85 -0.14
N ALA A 167 -2.59 14.99 -0.59
CA ALA A 167 -2.31 15.51 -1.92
C ALA A 167 -0.84 15.93 -2.01
N LEU A 168 -0.19 15.57 -3.11
CA LEU A 168 1.13 16.07 -3.48
C LEU A 168 0.99 16.90 -4.77
N SER A 169 2.10 17.51 -5.18
CA SER A 169 2.20 18.21 -6.46
C SER A 169 1.96 17.28 -7.66
N GLU A 170 1.72 17.85 -8.84
CA GLU A 170 1.63 17.13 -10.12
C GLU A 170 0.54 16.05 -10.19
N GLY A 171 -0.55 16.22 -9.42
CA GLY A 171 -1.66 15.26 -9.40
C GLY A 171 -1.31 13.92 -8.75
N LEU A 172 -0.30 13.90 -7.88
CA LEU A 172 0.07 12.72 -7.10
C LEU A 172 -0.62 12.73 -5.72
N GLY A 173 -0.79 11.54 -5.17
CA GLY A 173 -1.20 11.32 -3.78
C GLY A 173 -0.18 10.44 -3.07
N LEU A 174 0.12 10.78 -1.83
CA LEU A 174 0.84 9.89 -0.92
C LEU A 174 -0.18 9.12 -0.09
N TYR A 175 -0.15 7.80 -0.20
CA TYR A 175 -1.06 6.88 0.45
C TYR A 175 -0.32 6.05 1.51
N VAL A 176 -0.82 6.05 2.74
CA VAL A 176 -0.41 5.12 3.79
C VAL A 176 -1.57 4.16 4.06
N VAL A 177 -1.42 2.91 3.66
CA VAL A 177 -2.44 1.86 3.82
C VAL A 177 -2.08 1.00 5.01
N VAL A 178 -2.95 0.99 6.01
CA VAL A 178 -2.74 0.27 7.27
C VAL A 178 -3.71 -0.90 7.36
N SER A 179 -3.20 -2.12 7.44
CA SER A 179 -4.02 -3.32 7.74
C SER A 179 -4.17 -3.46 9.24
N THR A 180 -5.42 -3.57 9.70
CA THR A 180 -5.78 -3.52 11.13
C THR A 180 -6.48 -4.80 11.58
N ASP A 181 -6.64 -4.97 12.88
CA ASP A 181 -7.37 -6.10 13.47
C ASP A 181 -8.89 -6.02 13.28
N LYS A 182 -9.47 -4.80 13.25
CA LYS A 182 -10.92 -4.57 13.23
C LYS A 182 -11.30 -3.34 12.40
N HIS A 183 -12.53 -3.33 11.88
CA HIS A 183 -13.08 -2.22 11.09
C HIS A 183 -13.42 -0.98 11.93
N ASP A 184 -14.28 -1.17 12.94
CA ASP A 184 -14.89 -0.04 13.64
C ASP A 184 -13.94 0.59 14.66
N ASP A 185 -13.26 -0.25 15.43
CA ASP A 185 -12.32 0.14 16.48
C ASP A 185 -10.95 -0.52 16.28
N PRO A 186 -10.16 -0.08 15.27
CA PRO A 186 -8.83 -0.62 15.00
C PRO A 186 -7.87 -0.31 16.16
N ARG A 187 -7.19 -1.34 16.66
CA ARG A 187 -6.24 -1.23 17.77
C ARG A 187 -4.83 -1.66 17.39
N CYS A 188 -4.74 -2.72 16.59
CA CYS A 188 -3.49 -3.38 16.24
C CYS A 188 -3.22 -3.24 14.74
N VAL A 189 -1.94 -3.12 14.37
CA VAL A 189 -1.51 -3.03 12.99
C VAL A 189 -0.61 -4.22 12.66
N SER A 190 -0.96 -4.92 11.58
CA SER A 190 -0.17 -6.06 11.08
C SER A 190 0.65 -5.71 9.84
N ARG A 191 0.24 -4.66 9.12
CA ARG A 191 0.94 -4.20 7.92
C ARG A 191 0.71 -2.71 7.68
N VAL A 192 1.75 -2.02 7.23
CA VAL A 192 1.70 -0.65 6.72
C VAL A 192 2.34 -0.64 5.33
N ARG A 193 1.67 0.00 4.37
CA ARG A 193 2.19 0.18 3.02
C ARG A 193 2.18 1.66 2.65
N LEU A 194 3.28 2.18 2.12
CA LEU A 194 3.37 3.54 1.60
C LEU A 194 3.51 3.48 0.08
N GLU A 195 2.76 4.32 -0.63
CA GLU A 195 2.74 4.41 -2.10
C GLU A 195 2.55 5.88 -2.53
N ILE A 196 3.20 6.28 -3.62
CA ILE A 196 2.94 7.57 -4.30
C ILE A 196 2.41 7.28 -5.69
N GLU A 197 1.11 7.49 -5.84
CA GLU A 197 0.36 7.14 -7.05
C GLU A 197 -0.34 8.36 -7.65
N PRO A 198 -0.76 8.32 -8.93
CA PRO A 198 -1.68 9.31 -9.45
C PRO A 198 -2.92 9.37 -8.56
N ARG A 199 -3.34 10.58 -8.23
CA ARG A 199 -4.58 10.82 -7.50
C ARG A 199 -5.69 11.10 -8.50
N ASP A 200 -6.78 10.34 -8.41
CA ASP A 200 -8.01 10.68 -9.12
C ASP A 200 -8.54 12.00 -8.55
N GLY A 201 -8.69 13.00 -9.43
CA GLY A 201 -9.11 14.36 -9.10
C GLY A 201 -10.62 14.51 -8.88
#